data_AF-A0A5C3KL52-F1
#
_entry.id   AF-A0A5C3KL52-F1
#
_cell.length_a   1.000
_cell.length_b   1.000
_cell.length_c   1.000
_cell.angle_alpha   90.00
_cell.angle_beta   90.00
_cell.angle_gamma   90.00
#
_symmetry.space_group_name_H-M   'P 1'
#
loop_
_entity.id
_entity.type
_entity.pdbx_description
1 polymer ?
#
loop_
_entity_poly.entity_id
_entity_poly.type
_entity_poly.pdbx_seq_one_letter_code
_entity_poly.pdbx_strand_id
1 'polypeptide(L)'
;MPRVKKYNSEEQKREGNRISAKAYHERNKACINAKRREKHAQKRAKVLECLAHNELKPWRASVKAKPIMTSKTNPDDELMKHAIQRANNEFRHLKFMTDSLGPSYIMTICRHVCEDLMGGGKQADAKRVIDYHLDRLEKTNECLKEAQGTIDQVNLPGGNTASQNIEQMLVEVREVLLWLDEVAEYAAEGGPVLVRKVREKGLMFQEEL
;
A
#
# COMPACT_ATOMS: atom_id res chain seq x y z
N MET A 1 -38.53 41.26 -35.42
CA MET A 1 -37.08 41.36 -35.68
C MET A 1 -36.42 40.01 -35.42
N PRO A 2 -35.58 39.46 -36.32
CA PRO A 2 -34.93 38.18 -36.09
C PRO A 2 -33.84 38.31 -35.02
N ARG A 3 -33.77 37.37 -34.06
CA ARG A 3 -32.68 37.31 -33.07
C ARG A 3 -31.36 36.97 -33.77
N VAL A 4 -30.35 37.82 -33.56
CA VAL A 4 -28.99 37.60 -34.06
C VAL A 4 -28.42 36.29 -33.50
N LYS A 5 -27.90 35.43 -34.38
CA LYS A 5 -27.26 34.17 -33.96
C LYS A 5 -25.95 34.47 -33.23
N LYS A 6 -25.77 33.82 -32.06
CA LYS A 6 -24.58 33.98 -31.21
C LYS A 6 -23.27 33.52 -31.87
N TYR A 7 -23.36 32.63 -32.85
CA TYR A 7 -22.23 32.11 -33.63
C TYR A 7 -22.60 32.07 -35.11
N ASN A 8 -21.68 32.47 -35.99
CA ASN A 8 -21.92 32.55 -37.42
C ASN A 8 -21.51 31.28 -38.18
N SER A 9 -20.68 30.42 -37.55
CA SER A 9 -20.29 29.11 -38.10
C SER A 9 -20.26 28.01 -37.02
N GLU A 10 -20.34 26.75 -37.46
CA GLU A 10 -20.16 25.55 -36.62
C GLU A 10 -18.81 25.55 -35.90
N GLU A 11 -17.74 25.95 -36.59
CA GLU A 11 -16.38 26.02 -36.03
C GLU A 11 -16.28 27.05 -34.91
N GLN A 12 -16.84 28.25 -35.09
CA GLN A 12 -16.88 29.28 -34.03
C GLN A 12 -17.65 28.80 -32.80
N LYS A 13 -18.70 28.01 -33.01
CA LYS A 13 -19.49 27.42 -31.92
C LYS A 13 -18.69 26.36 -31.15
N ARG A 14 -17.93 25.52 -31.85
CA ARG A 14 -17.06 24.49 -31.23
C ARG A 14 -15.90 25.11 -30.46
N GLU A 15 -15.25 26.12 -31.03
CA GLU A 15 -14.11 26.79 -30.40
C GLU A 15 -14.56 27.61 -29.19
N GLY A 16 -15.70 28.30 -29.29
CA GLY A 16 -16.33 28.98 -28.16
C GLY A 16 -16.70 28.02 -27.02
N ASN A 17 -17.21 26.83 -27.34
CA ASN A 17 -17.48 25.79 -26.35
C ASN A 17 -16.20 25.24 -25.72
N ARG A 18 -15.12 25.05 -26.49
CA ARG A 18 -13.80 24.63 -25.97
C ARG A 18 -13.24 25.64 -24.97
N ILE A 19 -13.25 26.92 -25.33
CA ILE A 19 -12.74 28.00 -24.47
C ILE A 19 -13.57 28.11 -23.19
N SER A 20 -14.90 28.07 -23.32
CA SER A 20 -15.83 28.06 -22.18
C SER A 20 -15.61 26.86 -21.26
N ALA A 21 -15.47 25.66 -21.82
CA ALA A 21 -15.23 24.43 -21.05
C ALA A 21 -13.88 24.45 -20.34
N LYS A 22 -12.84 24.97 -21.00
CA LYS A 22 -11.50 25.12 -20.42
C LYS A 22 -11.51 26.12 -19.26
N ALA A 23 -12.15 27.28 -19.44
CA ALA A 23 -12.29 28.29 -18.38
C ALA A 23 -13.12 27.79 -17.18
N TYR A 24 -14.17 27.01 -17.44
CA TYR A 24 -14.96 26.36 -16.39
C TYR A 24 -14.12 25.33 -15.62
N HIS A 25 -13.35 24.50 -16.32
CA HIS A 25 -12.49 23.49 -15.70
C HIS A 25 -11.34 24.09 -14.90
N GLU A 26 -10.74 25.20 -15.34
CA GLU A 26 -9.69 25.89 -14.58
C GLU A 26 -10.24 26.52 -13.31
N ARG A 27 -11.38 27.22 -13.36
CA ARG A 27 -12.01 27.80 -12.15
C ARG A 27 -12.43 26.73 -11.14
N ASN A 28 -12.93 25.59 -11.62
CA ASN A 28 -13.45 24.54 -10.74
C ASN A 28 -12.46 23.40 -10.48
N LYS A 29 -11.21 23.50 -10.96
CA LYS A 29 -10.21 22.43 -10.88
C LYS A 29 -9.99 21.94 -9.45
N ALA A 30 -9.86 22.88 -8.51
CA ALA A 30 -9.67 22.58 -7.09
C ALA A 30 -10.89 21.86 -6.49
N CYS A 31 -12.11 22.33 -6.77
CA CYS A 31 -13.34 21.71 -6.30
C CYS A 31 -13.56 20.31 -6.89
N ILE A 32 -13.27 20.14 -8.19
CA ILE A 32 -13.35 18.84 -8.88
C ILE A 32 -12.33 17.86 -8.29
N ASN A 33 -11.10 18.31 -8.02
CA ASN A 33 -10.08 17.48 -7.40
C ASN A 33 -10.41 17.14 -5.94
N ALA A 34 -10.98 18.09 -5.17
CA ALA A 34 -11.46 17.82 -3.82
C ALA A 34 -12.57 16.77 -3.81
N LYS A 35 -13.59 16.89 -4.67
CA LYS A 35 -14.65 15.86 -4.84
C LYS A 35 -14.09 14.51 -5.28
N ARG A 36 -13.05 14.49 -6.13
CA ARG A 36 -12.39 13.24 -6.54
C ARG A 36 -11.64 12.61 -5.37
N ARG A 37 -10.90 13.39 -4.58
CA ARG A 37 -10.19 12.92 -3.37
C ARG A 37 -11.17 12.39 -2.34
N GLU A 38 -12.27 13.12 -2.09
CA GLU A 38 -13.33 12.70 -1.17
C GLU A 38 -14.00 11.40 -1.63
N LYS A 39 -14.35 11.27 -2.92
CA LYS A 39 -14.91 10.04 -3.48
C LYS A 39 -13.93 8.86 -3.40
N HIS A 40 -12.63 9.13 -3.54
CA HIS A 40 -11.58 8.13 -3.37
C HIS A 40 -11.41 7.72 -1.90
N ALA A 41 -11.48 8.68 -0.97
CA ALA A 41 -11.46 8.43 0.47
C ALA A 41 -12.68 7.61 0.92
N GLN A 42 -13.88 7.95 0.43
CA GLN A 42 -15.11 7.18 0.69
C GLN A 42 -15.02 5.75 0.11
N LYS A 43 -14.46 5.57 -1.09
CA LYS A 43 -14.22 4.24 -1.64
C LYS A 43 -13.21 3.45 -0.80
N ARG A 44 -12.11 4.09 -0.37
CA ARG A 44 -11.11 3.48 0.53
C ARG A 44 -11.75 3.07 1.86
N ALA A 45 -12.52 3.96 2.50
CA ALA A 45 -13.23 3.66 3.74
C ALA A 45 -14.20 2.49 3.57
N LYS A 46 -14.96 2.43 2.47
CA LYS A 46 -15.91 1.34 2.19
C LYS A 46 -15.21 0.01 1.88
N VAL A 47 -14.04 0.05 1.24
CA VAL A 47 -13.20 -1.13 1.02
C VAL A 47 -12.60 -1.60 2.34
N LEU A 48 -12.09 -0.69 3.17
CA LEU A 48 -11.58 -1.00 4.52
C LEU A 48 -12.67 -1.55 5.43
N GLU A 49 -13.89 -1.03 5.35
CA GLU A 49 -15.04 -1.54 6.10
C GLU A 49 -15.47 -2.93 5.61
N CYS A 50 -15.46 -3.17 4.28
CA CYS A 50 -15.66 -4.50 3.72
C CYS A 50 -14.52 -5.47 4.04
N LEU A 51 -13.28 -5.00 4.13
CA LEU A 51 -12.11 -5.79 4.51
C LEU A 51 -12.18 -6.13 5.99
N ALA A 52 -12.47 -5.20 6.90
CA ALA A 52 -12.72 -5.47 8.31
C ALA A 52 -13.91 -6.43 8.51
N HIS A 53 -14.97 -6.29 7.72
CA HIS A 53 -16.13 -7.18 7.79
C HIS A 53 -15.87 -8.57 7.17
N ASN A 54 -14.99 -8.67 6.17
CA ASN A 54 -14.55 -9.93 5.59
C ASN A 54 -13.40 -10.58 6.37
N GLU A 55 -12.57 -9.83 7.09
CA GLU A 55 -11.59 -10.31 8.07
C GLU A 55 -12.31 -10.94 9.26
N LEU A 56 -13.54 -10.53 9.59
CA LEU A 56 -14.37 -11.25 10.56
C LEU A 56 -14.96 -12.58 10.04
N LYS A 57 -14.91 -12.90 8.73
CA LYS A 57 -15.60 -14.09 8.17
C LYS A 57 -14.79 -15.39 8.17
N PRO A 58 -13.49 -15.45 7.79
CA PRO A 58 -12.67 -16.63 7.99
C PRO A 58 -12.45 -16.93 9.47
N TRP A 59 -12.37 -15.89 10.31
CA TRP A 59 -12.17 -16.04 11.75
C TRP A 59 -13.43 -16.54 12.49
N ARG A 60 -14.66 -16.22 12.06
CA ARG A 60 -15.86 -16.89 12.61
C ARG A 60 -15.97 -18.37 12.25
N ALA A 61 -15.28 -18.84 11.20
CA ALA A 61 -15.22 -20.25 10.84
C ALA A 61 -14.04 -21.00 11.52
N SER A 62 -12.92 -20.31 11.79
CA SER A 62 -11.73 -20.92 12.42
C SER A 62 -11.81 -20.96 13.96
N VAL A 63 -12.63 -20.12 14.60
CA VAL A 63 -12.80 -20.07 16.09
C VAL A 63 -13.57 -21.27 16.67
N LYS A 64 -13.86 -22.32 15.90
CA LYS A 64 -14.42 -23.59 16.42
C LYS A 64 -13.47 -24.79 16.40
N ALA A 65 -12.20 -24.62 16.03
CA ALA A 65 -11.20 -25.61 16.41
C ALA A 65 -10.84 -25.36 17.88
N LYS A 66 -11.58 -25.98 18.80
CA LYS A 66 -11.15 -26.05 20.21
C LYS A 66 -9.74 -26.65 20.22
N PRO A 67 -8.76 -26.02 20.89
CA PRO A 67 -7.46 -26.66 21.08
C PRO A 67 -7.72 -28.01 21.73
N ILE A 68 -7.17 -29.07 21.15
CA ILE A 68 -7.15 -30.39 21.78
C ILE A 68 -6.18 -30.22 22.96
N MET A 69 -6.73 -29.85 24.12
CA MET A 69 -5.96 -29.70 25.35
C MET A 69 -5.51 -31.10 25.78
N THR A 70 -4.35 -31.52 25.30
CA THR A 70 -3.61 -32.60 25.92
C THR A 70 -3.09 -32.06 27.24
N SER A 71 -3.69 -32.54 28.34
CA SER A 71 -3.42 -32.13 29.70
C SER A 71 -1.91 -32.22 30.02
N LYS A 72 -1.21 -31.07 30.00
CA LYS A 72 0.06 -30.76 30.73
C LYS A 72 0.74 -29.45 30.34
N THR A 73 0.35 -28.76 29.26
CA THR A 73 1.00 -27.52 28.82
C THR A 73 0.40 -26.27 29.47
N ASN A 74 1.24 -25.29 29.80
CA ASN A 74 0.82 -23.96 30.26
C ASN A 74 0.15 -23.22 29.08
N PRO A 75 -1.11 -22.75 29.19
CA PRO A 75 -1.81 -22.05 28.10
C PRO A 75 -1.06 -20.81 27.59
N ASP A 76 -0.34 -20.11 28.47
CA ASP A 76 0.44 -18.93 28.10
C ASP A 76 1.65 -19.30 27.24
N ASP A 77 2.27 -20.45 27.50
CA ASP A 77 3.39 -20.97 26.70
C ASP A 77 2.92 -21.38 25.29
N GLU A 78 1.71 -21.95 25.18
CA GLU A 78 1.10 -22.26 23.87
C GLU A 78 0.75 -20.98 23.08
N LEU A 79 0.21 -19.96 23.75
CA LEU A 79 -0.08 -18.65 23.14
C LEU A 79 1.19 -17.99 22.60
N MET A 80 2.25 -17.94 23.40
CA MET A 80 3.54 -17.38 22.99
C MET A 80 4.12 -18.14 21.79
N LYS A 81 4.13 -19.48 21.83
CA LYS A 81 4.62 -20.32 20.71
C LYS A 81 3.83 -20.08 19.43
N HIS A 82 2.50 -19.98 19.54
CA HIS A 82 1.64 -19.70 18.40
C HIS A 82 1.91 -18.31 17.81
N ALA A 83 2.08 -17.28 18.65
CA ALA A 83 2.44 -15.93 18.21
C ALA A 83 3.78 -15.90 17.46
N ILE A 84 4.81 -16.56 18.01
CA ILE A 84 6.13 -16.70 17.37
C ILE A 84 6.02 -17.42 16.03
N GLN A 85 5.27 -18.52 15.98
CA GLN A 85 5.11 -19.30 14.75
C GLN A 85 4.37 -18.49 13.68
N ARG A 86 3.32 -17.76 14.05
CA ARG A 86 2.58 -16.87 13.15
C ARG A 86 3.49 -15.78 12.58
N ALA A 87 4.22 -15.06 13.43
CA ALA A 87 5.15 -14.01 13.01
C ALA A 87 6.20 -14.52 12.01
N ASN A 88 6.83 -15.65 12.33
CA ASN A 88 7.83 -16.28 11.47
C ASN A 88 7.26 -16.72 10.12
N ASN A 89 6.05 -17.27 10.10
CA ASN A 89 5.40 -17.71 8.87
C ASN A 89 5.04 -16.53 7.96
N GLU A 90 4.47 -15.47 8.51
CA GLU A 90 4.14 -14.26 7.74
C GLU A 90 5.38 -13.60 7.16
N PHE A 91 6.42 -13.42 7.99
CA PHE A 91 7.66 -12.81 7.55
C PHE A 91 8.42 -13.66 6.51
N ARG A 92 8.44 -14.99 6.70
CA ARG A 92 9.01 -15.91 5.71
C ARG A 92 8.23 -15.86 4.40
N HIS A 93 6.90 -15.84 4.46
CA HIS A 93 6.07 -15.76 3.28
C HIS A 93 6.36 -14.47 2.50
N LEU A 94 6.47 -13.34 3.20
CA LEU A 94 6.90 -12.07 2.62
C LEU A 94 8.26 -12.21 1.92
N LYS A 95 9.31 -12.67 2.62
CA LYS A 95 10.66 -12.85 2.04
C LYS A 95 10.69 -13.79 0.83
N PHE A 96 9.87 -14.85 0.83
CA PHE A 96 9.80 -15.78 -0.29
C PHE A 96 9.31 -15.14 -1.60
N MET A 97 8.42 -14.15 -1.53
CA MET A 97 7.88 -13.51 -2.73
C MET A 97 8.67 -12.29 -3.17
N THR A 98 9.44 -11.69 -2.26
CA THR A 98 10.27 -10.53 -2.57
C THR A 98 11.71 -10.91 -2.94
N ASP A 99 12.07 -12.20 -2.83
CA ASP A 99 13.42 -12.81 -2.89
C ASP A 99 14.40 -12.29 -1.81
N SER A 100 14.34 -10.99 -1.49
CA SER A 100 14.94 -10.38 -0.31
C SER A 100 14.09 -9.17 0.13
N LEU A 101 14.06 -8.87 1.42
CA LEU A 101 13.56 -7.57 1.90
C LEU A 101 14.76 -6.64 1.96
N GLY A 102 14.91 -5.81 0.94
CA GLY A 102 16.06 -4.91 0.82
C GLY A 102 15.98 -4.04 -0.43
N PRO A 103 17.02 -3.24 -0.69
CA PRO A 103 17.06 -2.31 -1.81
C PRO A 103 16.81 -2.96 -3.18
N SER A 104 17.24 -4.21 -3.37
CA SER A 104 17.05 -4.96 -4.64
C SER A 104 15.58 -5.22 -4.97
N TYR A 105 14.76 -5.48 -3.95
CA TYR A 105 13.31 -5.67 -4.13
C TYR A 105 12.63 -4.37 -4.57
N ILE A 106 12.94 -3.25 -3.91
CA ILE A 106 12.43 -1.94 -4.31
C ILE A 106 12.91 -1.56 -5.72
N MET A 107 14.17 -1.84 -6.05
CA MET A 107 14.70 -1.61 -7.40
C MET A 107 13.94 -2.39 -8.48
N THR A 108 13.50 -3.61 -8.17
CA THR A 108 12.67 -4.43 -9.07
C THR A 108 11.31 -3.78 -9.30
N ILE A 109 10.65 -3.31 -8.24
CA ILE A 109 9.38 -2.58 -8.35
C ILE A 109 9.57 -1.30 -9.16
N CYS A 110 10.60 -0.50 -8.85
CA CYS A 110 10.94 0.71 -9.58
C CYS A 110 11.10 0.45 -11.08
N ARG A 111 11.80 -0.63 -11.44
CA ARG A 111 12.02 -1.00 -12.84
C ARG A 111 10.69 -1.29 -13.54
N HIS A 112 9.85 -2.15 -12.98
CA HIS A 112 8.54 -2.46 -13.56
C HIS A 112 7.66 -1.21 -13.71
N VAL A 113 7.60 -0.37 -12.67
CA VAL A 113 6.83 0.88 -12.69
C VAL A 113 7.38 1.85 -13.76
N CYS A 114 8.70 1.98 -13.88
CA CYS A 114 9.32 2.82 -14.90
C CYS A 114 9.04 2.32 -16.31
N GLU A 115 9.18 1.01 -16.55
CA GLU A 115 8.92 0.38 -17.85
C GLU A 115 7.46 0.59 -18.27
N ASP A 116 6.51 0.34 -17.36
CA ASP A 116 5.08 0.55 -17.62
C ASP A 116 4.78 2.01 -17.95
N LEU A 117 5.29 2.96 -17.16
CA LEU A 117 5.02 4.39 -17.36
C LEU A 117 5.68 4.92 -18.64
N MET A 118 6.87 4.46 -18.99
CA MET A 118 7.58 4.89 -20.20
C MET A 118 7.03 4.22 -21.48
N GLY A 119 6.48 3.02 -21.37
CA GLY A 119 5.82 2.29 -22.46
C GLY A 119 4.43 2.82 -22.84
N GLY A 120 3.99 3.94 -22.25
CA GLY A 120 2.65 4.50 -22.45
C GLY A 120 1.56 3.84 -21.61
N GLY A 121 1.94 3.06 -20.59
CA GLY A 121 1.04 2.50 -19.60
C GLY A 121 0.30 3.58 -18.82
N LYS A 122 -0.87 3.24 -18.28
CA LYS A 122 -1.67 4.19 -17.50
C LYS A 122 -1.04 4.35 -16.13
N GLN A 123 -0.96 5.59 -15.65
CA GLN A 123 -0.53 5.89 -14.28
C GLN A 123 -1.34 5.13 -13.21
N ALA A 124 -2.60 4.81 -13.52
CA ALA A 124 -3.45 3.99 -12.65
C ALA A 124 -2.99 2.53 -12.51
N ASP A 125 -2.29 1.98 -13.50
CA ASP A 125 -1.80 0.59 -13.48
C ASP A 125 -0.50 0.52 -12.66
N ALA A 126 0.44 1.46 -12.89
CA ALA A 126 1.62 1.66 -12.04
C ALA A 126 1.25 1.84 -10.56
N LYS A 127 0.22 2.66 -10.29
CA LYS A 127 -0.30 2.83 -8.93
C LYS A 127 -0.81 1.51 -8.33
N ARG A 128 -1.50 0.67 -9.09
CA ARG A 128 -2.01 -0.62 -8.57
C ARG A 128 -0.88 -1.56 -8.19
N VAL A 129 0.22 -1.58 -8.93
CA VAL A 129 1.39 -2.39 -8.61
C VAL A 129 1.97 -1.94 -7.26
N ILE A 130 2.18 -0.63 -7.10
CA ILE A 130 2.69 -0.06 -5.85
C ILE A 130 1.74 -0.31 -4.67
N ASP A 131 0.43 -0.03 -4.85
CA ASP A 131 -0.61 -0.24 -3.84
C ASP A 131 -0.67 -1.73 -3.40
N TYR A 132 -0.46 -2.68 -4.31
CA TYR A 132 -0.42 -4.11 -4.00
C TYR A 132 0.74 -4.47 -3.06
N HIS A 133 1.94 -3.92 -3.32
CA HIS A 133 3.10 -4.16 -2.48
C HIS A 133 2.99 -3.46 -1.12
N LEU A 134 2.42 -2.24 -1.09
CA LEU A 134 2.15 -1.51 0.15
C LEU A 134 1.17 -2.25 1.05
N ASP A 135 -0.02 -2.62 0.55
CA ASP A 135 -1.05 -3.35 1.31
C ASP A 135 -0.49 -4.63 1.94
N ARG A 136 0.40 -5.31 1.23
CA ARG A 136 1.03 -6.54 1.70
C ARG A 136 2.05 -6.33 2.82
N LEU A 137 2.90 -5.31 2.67
CA LEU A 137 3.86 -4.94 3.70
C LEU A 137 3.15 -4.43 4.96
N GLU A 138 2.09 -3.62 4.79
CA GLU A 138 1.24 -3.12 5.88
C GLU A 138 0.60 -4.28 6.67
N LYS A 139 -0.03 -5.24 5.98
CA LYS A 139 -0.60 -6.44 6.62
C LYS A 139 0.42 -7.27 7.38
N THR A 140 1.63 -7.41 6.83
CA THR A 140 2.71 -8.13 7.51
C THR A 140 3.14 -7.39 8.77
N ASN A 141 3.31 -6.05 8.68
CA ASN A 141 3.65 -5.20 9.82
C ASN A 141 2.58 -5.26 10.93
N GLU A 142 1.30 -5.27 10.58
CA GLU A 142 0.19 -5.45 11.55
C GLU A 142 0.23 -6.82 12.24
N CYS A 143 0.40 -7.90 11.46
CA CYS A 143 0.51 -9.25 12.02
C CYS A 143 1.70 -9.41 12.97
N LEU A 144 2.84 -8.78 12.64
CA LEU A 144 4.02 -8.78 13.50
C LEU A 144 3.78 -8.00 14.80
N LYS A 145 3.12 -6.83 14.74
CA LYS A 145 2.74 -6.06 15.94
C LYS A 145 1.79 -6.82 16.85
N GLU A 146 0.80 -7.51 16.29
CA GLU A 146 -0.11 -8.37 17.06
C GLU A 146 0.65 -9.49 17.79
N ALA A 147 1.59 -10.14 17.09
CA ALA A 147 2.40 -11.19 17.66
C ALA A 147 3.33 -10.67 18.76
N GLN A 148 4.00 -9.53 18.55
CA GLN A 148 4.82 -8.87 19.57
C GLN A 148 4.00 -8.52 20.81
N GLY A 149 2.84 -7.88 20.64
CA GLY A 149 1.96 -7.54 21.74
C GLY A 149 1.46 -8.76 22.53
N THR A 150 1.25 -9.90 21.87
CA THR A 150 0.91 -11.16 22.54
C THR A 150 2.07 -11.69 23.38
N ILE A 151 3.30 -11.63 22.85
CA ILE A 151 4.51 -12.10 23.56
C ILE A 151 4.81 -11.23 24.78
N ASP A 152 4.72 -9.91 24.63
CA ASP A 152 4.99 -8.95 25.71
C ASP A 152 4.00 -9.09 26.88
N GLN A 153 2.75 -9.51 26.60
CA GLN A 153 1.74 -9.76 27.63
C GLN A 153 2.00 -11.02 28.45
N VAL A 154 2.61 -12.04 27.84
CA VAL A 154 2.75 -13.38 28.42
C VAL A 154 3.91 -13.46 29.43
N ASN A 155 4.90 -12.56 29.37
CA ASN A 155 5.96 -12.39 30.39
C ASN A 155 6.69 -13.70 30.80
N LEU A 156 6.82 -14.64 29.86
CA LEU A 156 7.50 -15.92 30.07
C LEU A 156 9.01 -15.85 29.76
N PRO A 157 9.83 -16.76 30.31
CA PRO A 157 11.23 -16.90 29.95
C PRO A 157 11.40 -17.09 28.42
N GLY A 158 12.26 -16.28 27.80
CA GLY A 158 12.47 -16.27 26.35
C GLY A 158 11.56 -15.29 25.57
N GLY A 159 10.53 -14.72 26.21
CA GLY A 159 9.67 -13.70 25.60
C GLY A 159 10.44 -12.48 25.11
N ASN A 160 11.42 -11.99 25.89
CA ASN A 160 12.26 -10.86 25.49
C ASN A 160 13.03 -11.10 24.19
N THR A 161 13.63 -12.29 24.03
CA THR A 161 14.36 -12.64 22.81
C THR A 161 13.42 -12.77 21.61
N ALA A 162 12.24 -13.37 21.82
CA ALA A 162 11.25 -13.48 20.76
C ALA A 162 10.69 -12.11 20.34
N SER A 163 10.42 -11.23 21.30
CA SER A 163 9.98 -9.86 21.06
C SER A 163 11.04 -9.04 20.31
N GLN A 164 12.32 -9.17 20.69
CA GLN A 164 13.44 -8.54 19.95
C GLN A 164 13.55 -9.04 18.52
N ASN A 165 13.38 -10.35 18.28
CA ASN A 165 13.39 -10.90 16.92
C ASN A 165 12.24 -10.34 16.07
N ILE A 166 11.04 -10.20 16.65
CA ILE A 166 9.91 -9.60 15.95
C ILE A 166 10.13 -8.10 15.72
N GLU A 167 10.74 -7.37 16.66
CA GLU A 167 11.09 -5.97 16.46
C GLU A 167 12.07 -5.82 15.28
N GLN A 168 13.05 -6.70 15.15
CA GLN A 168 13.96 -6.68 14.00
C GLN A 168 13.21 -6.90 12.67
N MET A 169 12.26 -7.84 12.63
CA MET A 169 11.40 -8.04 11.46
C MET A 169 10.56 -6.80 11.15
N LEU A 170 10.02 -6.14 12.18
CA LEU A 170 9.24 -4.91 12.05
C LEU A 170 10.08 -3.77 11.48
N VAL A 171 11.33 -3.62 11.92
CA VAL A 171 12.27 -2.63 11.37
C VAL A 171 12.51 -2.88 9.88
N GLU A 172 12.83 -4.11 9.49
CA GLU A 172 13.04 -4.46 8.06
C GLU A 172 11.79 -4.14 7.21
N VAL A 173 10.58 -4.45 7.70
CA VAL A 173 9.34 -4.15 6.95
C VAL A 173 9.09 -2.65 6.87
N ARG A 174 9.35 -1.89 7.93
CA ARG A 174 9.14 -0.42 7.97
C ARG A 174 10.09 0.32 7.04
N GLU A 175 11.35 -0.10 6.95
CA GLU A 175 12.32 0.48 6.01
C GLU A 175 11.84 0.30 4.56
N VAL A 176 11.42 -0.91 4.20
CA VAL A 176 10.91 -1.21 2.87
C VAL A 176 9.61 -0.44 2.57
N LEU A 177 8.72 -0.25 3.54
CA LEU A 177 7.54 0.60 3.40
C LEU A 177 7.91 2.04 3.07
N LEU A 178 8.87 2.63 3.80
CA LEU A 178 9.32 4.00 3.57
C LEU A 178 9.88 4.19 2.15
N TRP A 179 10.70 3.25 1.70
CA TRP A 179 11.25 3.28 0.34
C TRP A 179 10.16 3.15 -0.72
N LEU A 180 9.16 2.30 -0.49
CA LEU A 180 8.07 2.10 -1.45
C LEU A 180 7.12 3.30 -1.51
N ASP A 181 6.88 3.97 -0.38
CA ASP A 181 6.13 5.22 -0.32
C ASP A 181 6.83 6.33 -1.12
N GLU A 182 8.15 6.43 -1.03
CA GLU A 182 8.94 7.37 -1.84
C GLU A 182 8.78 7.09 -3.34
N VAL A 183 8.82 5.81 -3.75
CA VAL A 183 8.55 5.41 -5.14
C VAL A 183 7.13 5.79 -5.58
N ALA A 184 6.14 5.61 -4.69
CA ALA A 184 4.76 5.99 -4.94
C ALA A 184 4.61 7.49 -5.19
N GLU A 185 5.29 8.31 -4.40
CA GLU A 185 5.30 9.76 -4.51
C GLU A 185 5.83 10.20 -5.88
N TYR A 186 7.02 9.76 -6.27
CA TYR A 186 7.60 10.14 -7.56
C TYR A 186 6.86 9.54 -8.77
N ALA A 187 6.29 8.33 -8.63
CA ALA A 187 5.41 7.76 -9.66
C ALA A 187 4.12 8.59 -9.84
N ALA A 188 3.61 9.22 -8.77
CA ALA A 188 2.45 10.10 -8.84
C ALA A 188 2.75 11.44 -9.53
N GLU A 189 4.00 11.93 -9.45
CA GLU A 189 4.46 13.09 -10.22
C GLU A 189 4.64 12.77 -11.71
N GLY A 190 5.01 11.53 -12.03
CA GLY A 190 5.00 10.97 -13.38
C GLY A 190 6.23 10.13 -13.70
N GLY A 191 6.09 9.22 -14.67
CA GLY A 191 7.17 8.31 -15.10
C GLY A 191 8.52 8.98 -15.35
N PRO A 192 8.60 10.10 -16.08
CA PRO A 192 9.87 10.80 -16.30
C PRO A 192 10.53 11.32 -15.01
N VAL A 193 9.74 11.67 -14.00
CA VAL A 193 10.26 12.13 -12.70
C VAL A 193 10.90 10.97 -11.95
N LEU A 194 10.18 9.85 -11.82
CA LEU A 194 10.69 8.65 -11.17
C LEU A 194 11.96 8.13 -11.87
N VAL A 195 11.95 8.03 -13.21
CA VAL A 195 13.12 7.57 -13.98
C VAL A 195 14.35 8.45 -13.72
N ARG A 196 14.16 9.77 -13.68
CA ARG A 196 15.26 10.70 -13.35
C ARG A 196 15.78 10.45 -11.94
N LYS A 197 14.89 10.33 -10.95
CA LYS A 197 15.27 10.03 -9.55
C LYS A 197 16.08 8.74 -9.43
N VAL A 198 15.65 7.67 -10.11
CA VAL A 198 16.39 6.40 -10.14
C VAL A 198 17.78 6.59 -10.78
N ARG A 199 17.89 7.31 -11.90
CA ARG A 199 19.17 7.51 -12.61
C ARG A 199 20.16 8.37 -11.85
N GLU A 200 19.66 9.40 -11.18
CA GLU A 200 20.46 10.37 -10.43
C GLU A 200 20.79 9.89 -9.00
N LYS A 201 20.43 8.65 -8.65
CA LYS A 201 20.56 8.10 -7.29
C LYS A 201 19.89 8.98 -6.22
N GLY A 202 18.70 9.49 -6.53
CA GLY A 202 17.95 10.41 -5.68
C GLY A 202 16.89 9.76 -4.81
N LEU A 203 16.90 8.42 -4.67
CA LEU A 203 15.99 7.64 -3.82
C LEU A 203 16.75 7.08 -2.63
N MET A 204 16.12 7.03 -1.45
CA MET A 204 16.75 6.65 -0.19
C MET A 204 17.40 5.26 -0.24
N PHE A 205 16.71 4.27 -0.81
CA PHE A 205 17.23 2.89 -0.88
C PHE A 205 18.48 2.74 -1.78
N GLN A 206 18.80 3.74 -2.61
CA GLN A 206 19.97 3.69 -3.49
C GLN A 206 21.29 4.07 -2.79
N GLU A 207 21.21 4.63 -1.58
CA GLU A 207 22.38 4.86 -0.72
C GLU A 207 22.88 3.56 -0.07
N GLU A 208 22.02 2.53 -0.03
CA GLU A 208 22.30 1.22 0.57
C GLU A 208 22.70 0.14 -0.45
N LEU A 209 22.78 0.50 -1.75
CA LEU A 209 23.23 -0.36 -2.87
C LEU A 209 24.72 -0.19 -3.18
#